data_AF-A0A3D4YQ61-F1
#
_entry.id   AF-A0A3D4YQ61-F1
#
_cell.length_a   1.000
_cell.length_b   1.000
_cell.length_c   1.000
_cell.angle_alpha   90.00
_cell.angle_beta   90.00
_cell.angle_gamma   90.00
#
_symmetry.space_group_name_H-M   'P 1'
#
loop_
_entity.id
_entity.type
_entity.pdbx_description
1 polymer ?
#
loop_
_entity_poly.entity_id
_entity_poly.type
_entity_poly.pdbx_seq_one_letter_code
_entity_poly.pdbx_strand_id
1 'polypeptide(L)'
;MAKQKILIADDEIIVAKELERRLTKLGYEVTGIASSGDEANAMTAQAAPDLMMMDIKLRGEMSSVGTGERRRYGKIPVVFMIAEADEANLPPASVNDPYDYVVKPGTDRELRANIELALRKQGAANAVHEIEDHFFSASIDMLCHLDFDGHFKRLNPAWERTLGFTVEELMSRPFIEFVHPDDRERTLKQNTLVRGGGKALAFENRYLCKDGSFRWFHWNAASDSADRVIYSMARDITAAKQAEEEREKLVRELQAALAEVNSLREILPICSYCRKIRDDENYWHTVENYISRHTSTRFSHSICPSCMATEFESQAR
;
A
#
# COMPACT_ATOMS: atom_id res chain seq x y z
N MET A 1 -25.73 -21.74 -22.11
CA MET A 1 -25.00 -20.47 -21.90
C MET A 1 -25.98 -19.33 -22.13
N ALA A 2 -25.91 -18.27 -21.34
CA ALA A 2 -26.71 -17.07 -21.59
C ALA A 2 -26.30 -16.46 -22.95
N LYS A 3 -27.27 -15.96 -23.72
CA LYS A 3 -26.99 -15.25 -24.97
C LYS A 3 -26.42 -13.87 -24.62
N GLN A 4 -25.37 -13.45 -25.32
CA GLN A 4 -24.87 -12.09 -25.16
C GLN A 4 -25.87 -11.09 -25.75
N LYS A 5 -26.10 -10.02 -24.99
CA LYS A 5 -27.05 -8.95 -25.28
C LYS A 5 -26.39 -7.85 -26.11
N ILE A 6 -26.96 -7.52 -27.26
CA ILE A 6 -26.45 -6.52 -28.17
C ILE A 6 -27.48 -5.41 -28.35
N LEU A 7 -27.05 -4.16 -28.16
CA LEU A 7 -27.81 -2.98 -28.56
C LEU A 7 -27.35 -2.54 -29.95
N ILE A 8 -28.28 -2.23 -30.84
CA ILE A 8 -27.99 -1.65 -32.15
C ILE A 8 -28.33 -0.15 -32.09
N ALA A 9 -27.44 0.71 -32.55
CA ALA A 9 -27.67 2.14 -32.70
C ALA A 9 -27.44 2.53 -34.16
N ASP A 10 -28.52 2.82 -34.88
CA ASP A 10 -28.54 3.03 -36.33
C ASP A 10 -29.81 3.82 -36.71
N ASP A 11 -29.64 4.95 -37.39
CA ASP A 11 -30.76 5.79 -37.87
C ASP A 11 -31.53 5.12 -39.03
N GLU A 12 -30.87 4.21 -39.75
CA GLU A 12 -31.48 3.46 -40.84
C GLU A 12 -32.19 2.20 -40.31
N ILE A 13 -33.45 2.34 -39.89
CA ILE A 13 -34.29 1.27 -39.31
C ILE A 13 -34.26 -0.03 -40.13
N ILE A 14 -34.24 0.05 -41.46
CA ILE A 14 -34.22 -1.13 -42.34
C ILE A 14 -32.91 -1.90 -42.19
N VAL A 15 -31.77 -1.18 -42.18
CA VAL A 15 -30.43 -1.75 -42.00
C VAL A 15 -30.31 -2.34 -40.61
N ALA A 16 -30.80 -1.63 -39.59
CA ALA A 16 -30.83 -2.09 -38.21
C ALA A 16 -31.64 -3.38 -38.03
N LYS A 17 -32.81 -3.48 -38.68
CA LYS A 17 -33.66 -4.68 -38.64
C LYS A 17 -33.04 -5.88 -39.35
N GLU A 18 -32.31 -5.66 -40.44
CA GLU A 18 -31.56 -6.73 -41.09
C GLU A 18 -30.39 -7.21 -40.20
N LEU A 19 -29.66 -6.27 -39.60
CA LEU A 19 -28.62 -6.61 -38.64
C LEU A 19 -29.17 -7.38 -37.44
N GLU A 20 -30.32 -6.98 -36.89
CA GLU A 20 -30.99 -7.68 -35.79
C GLU A 20 -31.25 -9.15 -36.13
N ARG A 21 -31.78 -9.43 -37.34
CA ARG A 21 -32.04 -10.80 -37.81
C ARG A 21 -30.75 -11.60 -37.91
N ARG A 22 -29.69 -11.00 -38.46
CA ARG A 22 -28.39 -11.64 -38.62
C ARG A 22 -27.73 -11.96 -37.28
N LEU A 23 -27.72 -11.01 -36.34
CA LEU A 23 -27.22 -11.22 -34.97
C LEU A 23 -28.01 -12.30 -34.23
N THR A 24 -29.33 -12.30 -34.37
CA THR A 24 -30.20 -13.33 -33.77
C THR A 24 -29.88 -14.73 -34.34
N LYS A 25 -29.66 -14.83 -35.66
CA LYS A 25 -29.23 -16.08 -36.33
C LYS A 25 -27.85 -16.53 -35.86
N LEU A 26 -26.95 -15.59 -35.55
CA LEU A 26 -25.61 -15.88 -35.03
C LEU A 26 -25.59 -16.31 -33.56
N GLY A 27 -26.72 -16.20 -32.86
CA GLY A 27 -26.91 -16.67 -31.49
C GLY A 27 -26.99 -15.56 -30.42
N TYR A 28 -26.90 -14.29 -30.83
CA TYR A 28 -26.98 -13.13 -29.93
C TYR A 28 -28.43 -12.75 -29.60
N GLU A 29 -28.64 -12.05 -28.50
CA GLU A 29 -29.92 -11.44 -28.12
C GLU A 29 -29.86 -9.95 -28.43
N VAL A 30 -30.73 -9.44 -29.29
CA VAL A 30 -30.80 -8.00 -29.56
C VAL A 30 -31.76 -7.36 -28.58
N THR A 31 -31.25 -6.49 -27.72
CA THR A 31 -32.04 -5.85 -26.65
C THR A 31 -32.87 -4.68 -27.14
N GLY A 32 -32.52 -4.12 -28.30
CA GLY A 32 -33.26 -3.05 -28.95
C GLY A 32 -32.47 -2.38 -30.07
N ILE A 33 -33.14 -1.45 -30.75
CA ILE A 33 -32.58 -0.62 -31.81
C ILE A 33 -32.84 0.83 -31.42
N ALA A 34 -31.77 1.61 -31.29
CA ALA A 34 -31.81 3.05 -31.08
C ALA A 34 -31.58 3.77 -32.41
N SER A 35 -32.32 4.85 -32.63
CA SER A 35 -32.24 5.70 -33.83
C SER A 35 -31.34 6.93 -33.65
N SER A 36 -30.85 7.17 -32.44
CA SER A 36 -29.96 8.29 -32.08
C SER A 36 -29.01 7.90 -30.94
N GLY A 37 -27.91 8.67 -30.77
CA GLY A 37 -26.96 8.45 -29.68
C GLY A 37 -27.56 8.65 -28.28
N ASP A 38 -28.48 9.60 -28.12
CA ASP A 38 -29.16 9.85 -26.84
C ASP A 38 -30.13 8.71 -26.48
N GLU A 39 -30.85 8.18 -27.46
CA GLU A 39 -31.69 7.00 -27.28
C GLU A 39 -30.84 5.78 -26.93
N ALA A 40 -29.70 5.59 -27.59
CA ALA A 40 -28.77 4.50 -27.30
C ALA A 40 -28.26 4.58 -25.84
N ASN A 41 -27.92 5.78 -25.35
CA ASN A 41 -27.53 5.99 -23.95
C ASN A 41 -28.66 5.62 -22.98
N ALA A 42 -29.89 6.06 -23.24
CA ALA A 42 -31.04 5.75 -22.39
C ALA A 42 -31.34 4.24 -22.35
N MET A 43 -31.30 3.58 -23.51
CA MET A 43 -31.53 2.14 -23.63
C MET A 43 -30.43 1.32 -22.96
N THR A 44 -29.19 1.79 -23.00
CA THR A 44 -28.04 1.14 -22.35
C THR A 44 -28.26 1.02 -20.83
N ALA A 45 -28.77 2.07 -20.19
CA ALA A 45 -29.07 2.06 -18.76
C ALA A 45 -30.23 1.12 -18.38
N GLN A 46 -31.20 0.93 -19.27
CA GLN A 46 -32.40 0.12 -19.02
C GLN A 46 -32.20 -1.37 -19.34
N ALA A 47 -31.58 -1.67 -20.49
CA ALA A 47 -31.48 -3.02 -21.01
C ALA A 47 -30.19 -3.76 -20.59
N ALA A 48 -29.19 -3.02 -20.11
CA ALA A 48 -27.86 -3.52 -19.72
C ALA A 48 -27.27 -4.48 -20.78
N PRO A 49 -27.01 -4.00 -22.01
CA PRO A 49 -26.41 -4.80 -23.07
C PRO A 49 -24.94 -5.13 -22.76
N ASP A 50 -24.46 -6.26 -23.27
CA ASP A 50 -23.06 -6.68 -23.17
C ASP A 50 -22.17 -5.97 -24.22
N LEU A 51 -22.76 -5.48 -25.32
CA LEU A 51 -22.07 -4.78 -26.40
C LEU A 51 -23.04 -3.85 -27.16
N MET A 52 -22.52 -2.74 -27.69
CA MET A 52 -23.25 -1.85 -28.59
C MET A 52 -22.64 -1.86 -29.99
N MET A 53 -23.47 -2.05 -31.02
CA MET A 53 -23.11 -1.83 -32.42
C MET A 53 -23.65 -0.47 -32.85
N MET A 54 -22.79 0.47 -33.22
CA MET A 54 -23.18 1.87 -33.46
C MET A 54 -22.77 2.37 -34.84
N ASP A 55 -23.71 2.90 -35.61
CA ASP A 55 -23.39 3.64 -36.83
C ASP A 55 -22.50 4.85 -36.51
N ILE A 56 -21.38 4.99 -37.22
CA ILE A 56 -20.45 6.10 -37.01
C ILE A 56 -21.08 7.46 -37.30
N LYS A 57 -22.10 7.57 -38.16
CA LYS A 57 -22.81 8.83 -38.43
C LYS A 57 -23.52 9.36 -37.20
N LEU A 58 -24.07 8.48 -36.35
CA LEU A 58 -24.70 8.85 -35.09
C LEU A 58 -23.71 9.40 -34.05
N ARG A 59 -22.40 9.29 -34.30
CA ARG A 59 -21.36 9.98 -33.52
C ARG A 59 -21.32 11.49 -33.83
N GLY A 60 -21.64 11.89 -35.05
CA GLY A 60 -21.44 13.24 -35.59
C GLY A 60 -22.44 14.30 -35.12
N GLU A 61 -23.60 13.90 -34.60
CA GLU A 61 -24.55 14.82 -33.96
C GLU A 61 -24.13 15.21 -32.53
N MET A 62 -23.00 14.69 -32.05
CA MET A 62 -22.47 14.93 -30.70
C MET A 62 -21.43 16.06 -30.74
N SER A 63 -21.71 17.17 -30.05
CA SER A 63 -20.90 18.38 -30.10
C SER A 63 -19.39 18.15 -29.86
N SER A 64 -18.61 18.91 -30.64
CA SER A 64 -17.15 19.00 -30.64
C SER A 64 -16.56 19.36 -29.28
N VAL A 65 -16.20 18.38 -28.45
CA VAL A 65 -15.12 18.51 -27.46
C VAL A 65 -14.47 17.13 -27.28
N GLY A 66 -13.25 17.01 -27.79
CA GLY A 66 -12.39 15.84 -27.58
C GLY A 66 -12.16 15.58 -26.09
N THR A 67 -11.82 14.33 -25.74
CA THR A 67 -11.55 13.76 -24.40
C THR A 67 -12.70 13.09 -23.62
N GLY A 68 -13.92 12.97 -24.17
CA GLY A 68 -15.07 12.42 -23.44
C GLY A 68 -15.73 11.12 -23.94
N GLU A 69 -15.22 10.45 -24.97
CA GLU A 69 -16.00 9.42 -25.69
C GLU A 69 -16.17 8.10 -24.92
N ARG A 70 -15.18 7.70 -24.10
CA ARG A 70 -15.29 6.55 -23.18
C ARG A 70 -16.19 6.78 -21.95
N ARG A 71 -16.63 8.03 -21.72
CA ARG A 71 -17.36 8.41 -20.50
C ARG A 71 -18.88 8.37 -20.66
N ARG A 72 -19.41 8.33 -21.90
CA ARG A 72 -20.86 8.47 -22.17
C ARG A 72 -21.64 7.15 -22.23
N TYR A 73 -21.08 6.10 -22.85
CA TYR A 73 -21.78 4.80 -23.01
C TYR A 73 -21.50 3.79 -21.87
N GLY A 74 -20.90 4.23 -20.76
CA GLY A 74 -20.50 3.35 -19.66
C GLY A 74 -19.35 2.40 -20.03
N LYS A 75 -19.10 1.38 -19.19
CA LYS A 75 -18.06 0.34 -19.40
C LYS A 75 -18.40 -0.66 -20.52
N ILE A 76 -19.33 -0.35 -21.43
CA ILE A 76 -19.83 -1.29 -22.44
C ILE A 76 -18.98 -1.16 -23.71
N PRO A 77 -18.53 -2.28 -24.29
CA PRO A 77 -17.76 -2.26 -25.52
C PRO A 77 -18.63 -1.79 -26.69
N VAL A 78 -18.05 -0.95 -27.56
CA VAL A 78 -18.73 -0.40 -28.73
C VAL A 78 -17.99 -0.86 -29.98
N VAL A 79 -18.72 -1.44 -30.94
CA VAL A 79 -18.23 -1.75 -32.29
C VAL A 79 -18.89 -0.78 -33.25
N PHE A 80 -18.09 0.02 -33.94
CA PHE A 80 -18.60 0.99 -34.90
C PHE A 80 -18.99 0.31 -36.21
N MET A 81 -20.03 0.82 -36.86
CA MET A 81 -20.44 0.37 -38.19
C MET A 81 -20.24 1.53 -39.16
N ILE A 82 -19.51 1.29 -40.24
CA ILE A 82 -19.13 2.31 -41.22
C ILE A 82 -19.66 1.94 -42.60
N ALA A 83 -20.09 2.91 -43.40
CA ALA A 83 -20.64 2.64 -44.73
C ALA A 83 -19.55 2.24 -45.75
N GLU A 84 -18.39 2.90 -45.71
CA GLU A 84 -17.24 2.62 -46.56
C GLU A 84 -15.94 2.73 -45.76
N ALA A 85 -14.91 1.99 -46.18
CA ALA A 85 -13.58 2.03 -45.57
C ALA A 85 -12.71 3.12 -46.22
N ASP A 86 -13.12 4.38 -46.10
CA ASP A 86 -12.33 5.55 -46.49
C ASP A 86 -11.88 6.37 -45.28
N GLU A 87 -10.87 7.24 -45.44
CA GLU A 87 -10.34 8.05 -44.34
C GLU A 87 -11.39 8.98 -43.71
N ALA A 88 -12.45 9.34 -44.44
CA ALA A 88 -13.53 10.19 -43.95
C ALA A 88 -14.48 9.46 -42.99
N ASN A 89 -14.66 8.14 -43.15
CA ASN A 89 -15.55 7.31 -42.33
C ASN A 89 -14.80 6.41 -41.33
N LEU A 90 -13.46 6.46 -41.29
CA LEU A 90 -12.69 5.75 -40.27
C LEU A 90 -12.88 6.38 -38.88
N PRO A 91 -12.92 5.58 -37.80
CA PRO A 91 -12.79 6.10 -36.45
C PRO A 91 -11.48 6.90 -36.31
N PRO A 92 -11.41 7.94 -35.46
CA PRO A 92 -10.18 8.68 -35.23
C PRO A 92 -9.08 7.75 -34.70
N ALA A 93 -7.82 8.16 -34.90
CA ALA A 93 -6.63 7.36 -34.60
C ALA A 93 -6.55 6.79 -33.16
N SER A 94 -7.30 7.34 -32.21
CA SER A 94 -7.45 6.84 -30.83
C SER A 94 -8.29 5.56 -30.69
N VAL A 95 -9.01 5.14 -31.74
CA VAL A 95 -9.89 3.96 -31.81
C VAL A 95 -9.45 3.03 -32.96
N ASN A 96 -8.19 3.15 -33.40
CA ASN A 96 -7.71 2.56 -34.65
C ASN A 96 -7.22 1.10 -34.49
N ASP A 97 -7.85 0.35 -33.58
CA ASP A 97 -7.66 -1.09 -33.57
C ASP A 97 -8.58 -1.67 -34.67
N PRO A 98 -8.05 -2.51 -35.59
CA PRO A 98 -8.82 -3.07 -36.71
C PRO A 98 -10.12 -3.80 -36.32
N TYR A 99 -10.30 -4.09 -35.03
CA TYR A 99 -11.46 -4.81 -34.50
C TYR A 99 -12.48 -3.92 -33.77
N ASP A 100 -12.32 -2.60 -33.83
CA ASP A 100 -13.24 -1.64 -33.21
C ASP A 100 -14.35 -1.19 -34.20
N TYR A 101 -14.31 -1.63 -35.47
CA TYR A 101 -15.33 -1.30 -36.47
C TYR A 101 -15.64 -2.44 -37.46
N VAL A 102 -16.80 -2.33 -38.12
CA VAL A 102 -17.28 -3.22 -39.18
C VAL A 102 -17.77 -2.37 -40.36
N VAL A 103 -17.34 -2.70 -41.58
CA VAL A 103 -17.86 -2.07 -42.80
C VAL A 103 -19.25 -2.66 -43.12
N LYS A 104 -20.24 -1.84 -43.46
CA LYS A 104 -21.59 -2.26 -43.88
C LYS A 104 -21.61 -2.54 -45.39
N PRO A 105 -22.23 -3.64 -45.87
CA PRO A 105 -22.76 -4.77 -45.11
C PRO A 105 -21.65 -5.79 -44.80
N GLY A 106 -21.21 -5.84 -43.55
CA GLY A 106 -20.16 -6.78 -43.13
C GLY A 106 -20.67 -8.20 -43.20
N THR A 107 -19.79 -9.18 -43.40
CA THR A 107 -20.15 -10.61 -43.43
C THR A 107 -20.51 -11.13 -42.03
N ASP A 108 -21.24 -12.24 -41.96
CA ASP A 108 -21.57 -12.90 -40.68
C ASP A 108 -20.30 -13.28 -39.89
N ARG A 109 -19.21 -13.60 -40.61
CA ARG A 109 -17.90 -13.91 -40.05
C ARG A 109 -17.25 -12.66 -39.43
N GLU A 110 -17.31 -11.52 -40.12
CA GLU A 110 -16.78 -10.25 -39.61
C GLU A 110 -17.57 -9.76 -38.40
N LEU A 111 -18.91 -9.83 -38.43
CA LEU A 111 -19.75 -9.47 -37.29
C LEU A 111 -19.38 -10.31 -36.06
N ARG A 112 -19.31 -11.64 -36.20
CA ARG A 112 -18.95 -12.52 -35.09
C ARG A 112 -17.54 -12.23 -34.56
N ALA A 113 -16.54 -12.08 -35.43
CA ALA A 113 -15.15 -11.85 -35.02
C ALA A 113 -15.00 -10.53 -34.25
N ASN A 114 -15.60 -9.44 -34.73
CA ASN A 114 -15.51 -8.14 -34.08
C ASN A 114 -16.24 -8.11 -32.74
N ILE A 115 -17.43 -8.70 -32.65
CA ILE A 115 -18.17 -8.82 -31.39
C ILE A 115 -17.38 -9.63 -30.36
N GLU A 116 -16.84 -10.80 -30.74
CA GLU A 116 -16.07 -11.65 -29.82
C GLU A 116 -14.79 -10.95 -29.34
N LEU A 117 -14.09 -10.24 -30.22
CA LEU A 117 -12.86 -9.53 -29.86
C LEU A 117 -13.14 -8.33 -28.96
N ALA A 118 -14.16 -7.53 -29.25
CA ALA A 118 -14.57 -6.40 -28.43
C ALA A 118 -14.96 -6.85 -27.01
N LEU A 119 -15.75 -7.92 -26.89
CA LEU A 119 -16.11 -8.52 -25.60
C LEU A 119 -14.88 -9.05 -24.84
N ARG A 120 -13.95 -9.74 -25.52
CA ARG A 120 -12.71 -10.24 -24.90
C ARG A 120 -11.81 -9.12 -24.41
N LYS A 121 -11.61 -8.06 -25.19
CA LYS A 121 -10.80 -6.89 -24.81
C LYS A 121 -11.39 -6.21 -23.58
N GLN A 122 -12.71 -5.99 -23.56
CA GLN A 122 -13.37 -5.41 -22.40
C GLN A 122 -13.27 -6.32 -21.18
N GLY A 123 -13.45 -7.64 -21.35
CA GLY A 123 -13.28 -8.61 -20.28
C GLY A 123 -11.86 -8.60 -19.69
N ALA A 124 -10.83 -8.54 -20.54
CA ALA A 124 -9.44 -8.44 -20.09
C ALA A 124 -9.17 -7.12 -19.35
N ALA A 125 -9.65 -5.99 -19.87
CA ALA A 125 -9.50 -4.70 -19.21
C ALA A 125 -10.22 -4.66 -17.85
N ASN A 126 -11.44 -5.21 -17.76
CA ASN A 126 -12.18 -5.33 -16.51
C ASN A 126 -11.44 -6.23 -15.51
N ALA A 127 -10.90 -7.37 -15.96
CA ALA A 127 -10.15 -8.28 -15.09
C ALA A 127 -8.89 -7.63 -14.52
N VAL A 128 -8.16 -6.83 -15.31
CA VAL A 128 -7.00 -6.06 -14.80
C VAL A 128 -7.44 -5.09 -13.71
N HIS A 129 -8.49 -4.31 -13.95
CA HIS A 129 -9.02 -3.39 -12.93
C HIS A 129 -9.54 -4.11 -11.68
N GLU A 130 -10.19 -5.25 -11.82
CA GLU A 130 -10.62 -6.06 -10.67
C GLU A 130 -9.45 -6.56 -9.85
N ILE A 131 -8.36 -7.00 -10.51
CA ILE A 131 -7.13 -7.42 -9.83
C ILE A 131 -6.49 -6.23 -9.11
N GLU A 132 -6.40 -5.06 -9.74
CA GLU A 132 -5.88 -3.82 -9.11
C GLU A 132 -6.71 -3.42 -7.89
N ASP A 133 -8.04 -3.39 -8.04
CA ASP A 133 -8.97 -3.02 -6.96
C ASP A 133 -8.92 -4.04 -5.82
N HIS A 134 -8.83 -5.32 -6.14
CA HIS A 134 -8.68 -6.38 -5.16
C HIS A 134 -7.34 -6.27 -4.43
N PHE A 135 -6.23 -6.08 -5.14
CA PHE A 135 -4.91 -5.90 -4.55
C PHE A 135 -4.89 -4.67 -3.62
N PHE A 136 -5.44 -3.55 -4.08
CA PHE A 136 -5.54 -2.33 -3.29
C PHE A 136 -6.34 -2.56 -1.99
N SER A 137 -7.48 -3.24 -2.10
CA SER A 137 -8.39 -3.47 -0.98
C SER A 137 -7.91 -4.54 0.01
N ALA A 138 -7.25 -5.59 -0.49
CA ALA A 138 -6.73 -6.71 0.30
C ALA A 138 -5.37 -6.39 0.96
N SER A 139 -4.71 -5.31 0.54
CA SER A 139 -3.44 -4.89 1.13
C SER A 139 -3.56 -4.65 2.63
N ILE A 140 -2.58 -5.17 3.38
CA ILE A 140 -2.48 -5.04 4.84
C ILE A 140 -1.97 -3.64 5.20
N ASP A 141 -0.94 -3.18 4.50
CA ASP A 141 -0.42 -1.82 4.62
C ASP A 141 -1.48 -0.81 4.10
N MET A 142 -1.46 0.39 4.67
CA MET A 142 -2.39 1.46 4.31
C MET A 142 -1.95 2.12 3.00
N LEU A 143 -2.74 1.91 1.96
CA LEU A 143 -2.50 2.49 0.64
C LEU A 143 -3.40 3.71 0.45
N CYS A 144 -2.83 4.80 -0.07
CA CYS A 144 -3.60 5.99 -0.39
C CYS A 144 -3.07 6.76 -1.59
N HIS A 145 -3.99 7.45 -2.25
CA HIS A 145 -3.69 8.44 -3.27
C HIS A 145 -4.01 9.81 -2.69
N LEU A 146 -3.07 10.75 -2.78
CA LEU A 146 -3.28 12.15 -2.41
C LEU A 146 -3.23 13.03 -3.64
N ASP A 147 -4.03 14.09 -3.66
CA ASP A 147 -3.86 15.15 -4.64
C ASP A 147 -2.81 16.19 -4.19
N PHE A 148 -2.50 17.09 -5.12
CA PHE A 148 -1.56 18.18 -4.89
C PHE A 148 -2.16 19.31 -4.02
N ASP A 149 -3.42 19.20 -3.60
CA ASP A 149 -4.04 20.12 -2.63
C ASP A 149 -3.97 19.55 -1.20
N GLY A 150 -3.61 18.28 -1.05
CA GLY A 150 -3.42 17.63 0.25
C GLY A 150 -4.67 16.91 0.75
N HIS A 151 -5.55 16.51 -0.17
CA HIS A 151 -6.72 15.70 0.14
C HIS A 151 -6.52 14.27 -0.35
N PHE A 152 -7.06 13.31 0.38
CA PHE A 152 -7.11 11.94 -0.06
C PHE A 152 -8.09 11.81 -1.23
N LYS A 153 -7.64 11.16 -2.32
CA LYS A 153 -8.47 10.79 -3.48
C LYS A 153 -8.97 9.36 -3.40
N ARG A 154 -8.20 8.48 -2.77
CA ARG A 154 -8.52 7.06 -2.62
C ARG A 154 -7.81 6.50 -1.40
N LEU A 155 -8.50 5.69 -0.63
CA LEU A 155 -8.00 5.01 0.57
C LEU A 155 -8.39 3.54 0.51
N ASN A 156 -7.51 2.63 0.89
CA ASN A 156 -7.89 1.23 1.07
C ASN A 156 -8.52 0.99 2.46
N PRO A 157 -9.23 -0.13 2.66
CA PRO A 157 -9.91 -0.42 3.94
C PRO A 157 -8.97 -0.54 5.16
N ALA A 158 -7.65 -0.63 4.96
CA ALA A 158 -6.70 -0.66 6.07
C ALA A 158 -6.70 0.65 6.89
N TRP A 159 -7.05 1.77 6.26
CA TRP A 159 -7.16 3.07 6.93
C TRP A 159 -8.22 3.08 8.03
N GLU A 160 -9.43 2.63 7.71
CA GLU A 160 -10.53 2.60 8.67
C GLU A 160 -10.24 1.62 9.81
N ARG A 161 -9.69 0.45 9.48
CA ARG A 161 -9.30 -0.55 10.50
C ARG A 161 -8.24 -0.04 11.46
N THR A 162 -7.32 0.81 11.00
CA THR A 162 -6.17 1.26 11.78
C THR A 162 -6.48 2.52 12.59
N LEU A 163 -7.13 3.52 11.98
CA LEU A 163 -7.40 4.81 12.62
C LEU A 163 -8.81 4.93 13.22
N GLY A 164 -9.76 4.08 12.81
CA GLY A 164 -11.15 4.10 13.26
C GLY A 164 -12.04 5.19 12.63
N PHE A 165 -11.48 6.06 11.79
CA PHE A 165 -12.26 6.98 10.96
C PHE A 165 -12.80 6.26 9.73
N THR A 166 -13.97 6.69 9.25
CA THR A 166 -14.48 6.24 7.95
C THR A 166 -13.66 6.84 6.80
N VAL A 167 -13.66 6.20 5.64
CA VAL A 167 -13.01 6.73 4.41
C VAL A 167 -13.59 8.10 4.08
N GLU A 168 -14.89 8.30 4.22
CA GLU A 168 -15.55 9.58 3.97
C GLU A 168 -15.06 10.67 4.93
N GLU A 169 -14.92 10.36 6.22
CA GLU A 169 -14.35 11.31 7.21
C GLU A 169 -12.91 11.69 6.85
N LEU A 170 -12.08 10.70 6.51
CA LEU A 170 -10.68 10.93 6.13
C LEU A 170 -10.56 11.75 4.84
N MET A 171 -11.43 11.50 3.85
CA MET A 171 -11.44 12.23 2.57
C MET A 171 -12.06 13.63 2.68
N SER A 172 -12.85 13.91 3.72
CA SER A 172 -13.54 15.20 3.89
C SER A 172 -12.63 16.36 4.32
N ARG A 173 -11.42 16.07 4.81
CA ARG A 173 -10.48 17.07 5.34
C ARG A 173 -9.06 16.83 4.82
N PRO A 174 -8.20 17.85 4.82
CA PRO A 174 -6.80 17.68 4.46
C PRO A 174 -6.10 16.64 5.34
N PHE A 175 -5.22 15.83 4.76
CA PHE A 175 -4.52 14.74 5.50
C PHE A 175 -3.76 15.27 6.73
N ILE A 176 -3.28 16.51 6.66
CA ILE A 176 -2.43 17.13 7.69
C ILE A 176 -3.17 17.34 9.01
N GLU A 177 -4.49 17.41 9.00
CA GLU A 177 -5.30 17.52 10.22
C GLU A 177 -5.21 16.26 11.08
N PHE A 178 -5.06 15.09 10.45
CA PHE A 178 -4.88 13.81 11.11
C PHE A 178 -3.45 13.57 11.59
N VAL A 179 -2.50 14.44 11.26
CA VAL A 179 -1.11 14.33 11.72
C VAL A 179 -0.95 15.00 13.09
N HIS A 180 -0.20 14.34 13.98
CA HIS A 180 0.15 14.87 15.30
C HIS A 180 0.70 16.31 15.19
N PRO A 181 0.29 17.27 16.04
CA PRO A 181 0.68 18.68 15.92
C PRO A 181 2.19 18.92 15.72
N ASP A 182 3.03 18.31 16.55
CA ASP A 182 4.50 18.41 16.46
C ASP A 182 5.08 17.91 15.12
N ASP A 183 4.36 17.03 14.43
CA ASP A 183 4.82 16.37 13.21
C ASP A 183 4.34 17.09 11.94
N ARG A 184 3.45 18.08 12.06
CA ARG A 184 2.82 18.73 10.90
C ARG A 184 3.82 19.47 10.02
N GLU A 185 4.69 20.27 10.62
CA GLU A 185 5.67 21.07 9.85
C GLU A 185 6.61 20.17 9.04
N ARG A 186 7.18 19.14 9.68
CA ARG A 186 8.06 18.17 9.01
C ARG A 186 7.34 17.40 7.90
N THR A 187 6.07 17.04 8.12
CA THR A 187 5.26 16.32 7.15
C THR A 187 4.95 17.19 5.92
N LEU A 188 4.61 18.47 6.10
CA LEU A 188 4.37 19.40 4.99
C LEU A 188 5.64 19.66 4.16
N LYS A 189 6.80 19.78 4.82
CA LYS A 189 8.09 19.88 4.12
C LYS A 189 8.36 18.65 3.26
N GLN A 190 8.18 17.45 3.83
CA GLN A 190 8.35 16.20 3.09
C GLN A 190 7.37 16.09 1.90
N ASN A 191 6.10 16.43 2.12
CA ASN A 191 5.07 16.39 1.07
C ASN A 191 5.40 17.36 -0.10
N THR A 192 5.90 18.55 0.20
CA THR A 192 6.34 19.51 -0.83
C THR A 192 7.48 18.95 -1.68
N LEU A 193 8.45 18.24 -1.07
CA LEU A 193 9.54 17.59 -1.80
C LEU A 193 9.04 16.48 -2.74
N VAL A 194 8.08 15.67 -2.29
CA VAL A 194 7.47 14.63 -3.13
C VAL A 194 6.74 15.24 -4.31
N ARG A 195 5.94 16.30 -4.09
CA ARG A 195 5.24 17.03 -5.17
C ARG A 195 6.17 17.60 -6.24
N GLY A 196 7.39 17.97 -5.86
CA GLY A 196 8.42 18.45 -6.77
C GLY A 196 9.06 17.37 -7.66
N GLY A 197 8.52 16.14 -7.68
CA GLY A 197 9.09 14.99 -8.40
C GLY A 197 10.04 14.14 -7.55
N GLY A 198 10.15 14.43 -6.25
CA GLY A 198 10.91 13.63 -5.30
C GLY A 198 10.19 12.34 -4.89
N LYS A 199 10.93 11.45 -4.21
CA LYS A 199 10.36 10.30 -3.50
C LYS A 199 10.52 10.52 -1.99
N ALA A 200 9.50 10.20 -1.21
CA ALA A 200 9.67 10.01 0.23
C ALA A 200 10.02 8.54 0.46
N LEU A 201 11.22 8.29 0.97
CA LEU A 201 11.64 6.96 1.41
C LEU A 201 11.80 7.03 2.93
N ALA A 202 11.12 6.12 3.62
CA ALA A 202 11.24 5.95 5.06
C ALA A 202 10.94 7.20 5.92
N PHE A 203 9.92 7.97 5.55
CA PHE A 203 9.47 9.08 6.39
C PHE A 203 8.59 8.57 7.53
N GLU A 204 8.83 9.02 8.75
CA GLU A 204 8.04 8.62 9.92
C GLU A 204 7.28 9.79 10.53
N ASN A 205 6.00 9.59 10.82
CA ASN A 205 5.19 10.53 11.57
C ASN A 205 4.06 9.85 12.35
N ARG A 206 3.44 10.60 13.27
CA ARG A 206 2.32 10.13 14.08
C ARG A 206 0.99 10.62 13.50
N TYR A 207 0.03 9.71 13.42
CA TYR A 207 -1.35 9.98 13.02
C TYR A 207 -2.32 9.80 14.19
N LEU A 208 -3.33 10.66 14.24
CA LEU A 208 -4.43 10.66 15.19
C LEU A 208 -5.46 9.60 14.82
N CYS A 209 -5.86 8.81 15.81
CA CYS A 209 -6.98 7.87 15.73
C CYS A 209 -8.28 8.54 16.23
N LYS A 210 -9.43 7.98 15.85
CA LYS A 210 -10.75 8.49 16.25
C LYS A 210 -10.99 8.45 17.76
N ASP A 211 -10.32 7.53 18.45
CA ASP A 211 -10.34 7.41 19.92
C ASP A 211 -9.41 8.43 20.64
N GLY A 212 -8.68 9.26 19.89
CA GLY A 212 -7.74 10.24 20.42
C GLY A 212 -6.31 9.72 20.62
N SER A 213 -6.06 8.43 20.41
CA SER A 213 -4.71 7.86 20.47
C SER A 213 -3.88 8.22 19.25
N PHE A 214 -2.55 8.01 19.34
CA PHE A 214 -1.64 8.24 18.22
C PHE A 214 -0.95 6.95 17.79
N ARG A 215 -0.81 6.78 16.47
CA ARG A 215 -0.08 5.67 15.86
C ARG A 215 1.10 6.19 15.05
N TRP A 216 2.22 5.48 15.11
CA TRP A 216 3.42 5.77 14.33
C TRP A 216 3.35 5.10 12.97
N PHE A 217 3.46 5.89 11.90
CA PHE A 217 3.46 5.41 10.53
C PHE A 217 4.81 5.62 9.87
N HIS A 218 5.21 4.63 9.10
CA HIS A 218 6.37 4.65 8.22
C HIS A 218 5.91 4.71 6.76
N TRP A 219 6.34 5.74 6.05
CA TRP A 219 5.83 6.13 4.74
C TRP A 219 6.83 5.92 3.62
N ASN A 220 6.33 5.38 2.51
CA ASN A 220 6.94 5.51 1.20
C ASN A 220 5.94 6.19 0.26
N ALA A 221 6.39 7.22 -0.45
CA ALA A 221 5.54 7.97 -1.39
C ALA A 221 6.29 8.36 -2.66
N ALA A 222 5.57 8.35 -3.78
CA ALA A 222 6.03 8.81 -5.07
C ALA A 222 4.93 9.62 -5.76
N SER A 223 5.31 10.73 -6.39
CA SER A 223 4.39 11.52 -7.20
C SER A 223 4.34 11.02 -8.64
N ASP A 224 3.15 11.04 -9.22
CA ASP A 224 2.94 11.05 -10.66
C ASP A 224 2.60 12.48 -11.09
N SER A 225 3.48 13.08 -11.89
CA SER A 225 3.35 14.46 -12.36
C SER A 225 2.33 14.59 -13.49
N ALA A 226 2.06 13.53 -14.27
CA ALA A 226 1.10 13.58 -15.37
C ALA A 226 -0.32 13.69 -14.82
N ASP A 227 -0.65 12.88 -13.82
CA ASP A 227 -1.99 12.83 -13.22
C ASP A 227 -2.14 13.75 -12.00
N ARG A 228 -1.06 14.42 -11.57
CA ARG A 228 -1.01 15.26 -10.34
C ARG A 228 -1.52 14.51 -9.10
N VAL A 229 -1.07 13.27 -8.94
CA VAL A 229 -1.41 12.38 -7.83
C VAL A 229 -0.14 11.92 -7.12
N ILE A 230 -0.21 11.73 -5.81
CA ILE A 230 0.85 11.14 -4.99
C ILE A 230 0.37 9.77 -4.51
N TYR A 231 1.07 8.72 -4.93
CA TYR A 231 0.85 7.36 -4.46
C TYR A 231 1.67 7.14 -3.20
N SER A 232 1.00 6.73 -2.13
CA SER A 232 1.64 6.54 -0.83
C SER A 232 1.23 5.24 -0.17
N MET A 233 2.18 4.64 0.54
CA MET A 233 1.98 3.47 1.39
C MET A 233 2.48 3.80 2.79
N ALA A 234 1.62 3.59 3.79
CA ALA A 234 1.93 3.72 5.20
C ALA A 234 1.87 2.36 5.89
N ARG A 235 2.91 2.05 6.68
CA ARG A 235 2.93 0.90 7.59
C ARG A 235 2.82 1.38 9.02
N ASP A 236 1.94 0.75 9.79
CA ASP A 236 1.89 0.96 11.24
C ASP A 236 3.10 0.30 11.91
N ILE A 237 3.95 1.14 12.52
CA ILE A 237 5.16 0.74 13.26
C ILE A 237 5.02 1.04 14.76
N THR A 238 3.82 1.32 15.26
CA THR A 238 3.56 1.66 16.66
C THR A 238 4.06 0.58 17.61
N ALA A 239 3.75 -0.69 17.32
CA ALA A 239 4.21 -1.82 18.13
C ALA A 239 5.74 -1.95 18.13
N ALA A 240 6.39 -1.66 17.00
CA ALA A 240 7.86 -1.69 16.91
C ALA A 240 8.48 -0.55 17.74
N LYS A 241 7.91 0.66 17.71
CA LYS A 241 8.35 1.78 18.55
C LYS A 241 8.18 1.48 20.04
N GLN A 242 7.04 0.92 20.44
CA GLN A 242 6.79 0.54 21.82
C GLN A 242 7.76 -0.54 22.32
N ALA A 243 8.03 -1.56 21.51
CA ALA A 243 8.99 -2.61 21.85
C ALA A 243 10.42 -2.07 21.98
N GLU A 244 10.80 -1.10 21.13
CA GLU A 244 12.10 -0.44 21.21
C GLU A 244 12.23 0.40 22.48
N GLU A 245 11.22 1.21 22.80
CA GLU A 245 11.21 2.01 24.04
C GLU A 245 11.25 1.15 25.31
N GLU A 246 10.51 0.04 25.33
CA GLU A 246 10.55 -0.93 26.44
C GLU A 246 11.93 -1.57 26.57
N ARG A 247 12.53 -1.99 25.45
CA ARG A 247 13.89 -2.54 25.43
C ARG A 247 14.90 -1.55 25.98
N GLU A 248 14.87 -0.30 25.52
CA GLU A 248 15.78 0.73 26.01
C GLU A 248 15.60 1.00 27.51
N LYS A 249 14.35 0.98 27.99
CA LYS A 249 14.05 1.12 29.43
C LYS A 249 14.69 -0.02 30.22
N LEU A 250 14.48 -1.27 29.81
CA LEU A 250 15.07 -2.44 30.47
C LEU A 250 16.60 -2.42 30.44
N VAL A 251 17.21 -1.97 29.33
CA VAL A 251 18.67 -1.80 29.24
C VAL A 251 19.16 -0.75 30.24
N ARG A 252 18.48 0.40 30.35
CA ARG A 252 18.82 1.44 31.34
C ARG A 252 18.69 0.93 32.77
N GLU A 253 17.62 0.19 33.08
CA GLU A 253 17.41 -0.42 34.41
C GLU A 253 18.50 -1.44 34.74
N LEU A 254 18.88 -2.31 33.79
CA LEU A 254 19.96 -3.27 33.96
C LEU A 254 21.32 -2.60 34.17
N GLN A 255 21.61 -1.52 33.42
CA GLN A 255 22.83 -0.74 33.57
C GLN A 255 22.91 -0.08 34.96
N ALA A 256 21.80 0.47 35.46
CA ALA A 256 21.74 1.05 36.79
C ALA A 256 21.98 -0.01 37.89
N ALA A 257 21.36 -1.19 37.77
CA ALA A 257 21.56 -2.29 38.72
C ALA A 257 23.01 -2.82 38.72
N LEU A 258 23.64 -2.94 37.55
CA LEU A 258 25.06 -3.34 37.44
C LEU A 258 26.00 -2.30 38.08
N ALA A 259 25.70 -1.00 37.95
CA ALA A 259 26.47 0.06 38.59
C ALA A 259 26.40 -0.02 40.12
N GLU A 260 25.23 -0.35 40.69
CA GLU A 260 25.04 -0.54 42.13
C GLU A 260 25.83 -1.74 42.67
N VAL A 261 25.88 -2.86 41.93
CA VAL A 261 26.70 -4.01 42.32
C VAL A 261 28.20 -3.69 42.27
N ASN A 262 28.64 -2.89 41.29
CA ASN A 262 30.05 -2.52 41.15
C ASN A 262 30.50 -1.48 42.20
N SER A 263 29.61 -0.62 42.72
CA SER A 263 29.96 0.37 43.75
C SER A 263 30.11 -0.24 45.15
N LEU A 264 29.64 -1.47 45.38
CA LEU A 264 29.79 -2.22 46.64
C LEU A 264 31.21 -2.77 46.90
N ARG A 265 32.24 -2.40 46.11
CA ARG A 265 33.61 -2.94 46.28
C ARG A 265 34.74 -1.92 46.14
N GLU A 266 34.58 -0.68 46.59
CA GLU A 266 35.68 0.30 46.40
C GLU A 266 36.84 0.15 47.39
N ILE A 267 36.64 -0.30 48.65
CA ILE A 267 37.74 -0.62 49.58
C ILE A 267 37.34 -1.78 50.49
N LEU A 268 38.02 -2.92 50.38
CA LEU A 268 37.94 -3.99 51.39
C LEU A 268 38.80 -3.59 52.61
N PRO A 269 38.23 -3.43 53.81
CA PRO A 269 39.00 -3.08 55.00
C PRO A 269 39.88 -4.27 55.40
N ILE A 270 41.20 -4.09 55.39
CA ILE A 270 42.18 -5.08 55.84
C ILE A 270 42.82 -4.61 57.14
N CYS A 271 42.85 -5.47 58.16
CA CYS A 271 43.55 -5.18 59.40
C CYS A 271 45.06 -5.09 59.14
N SER A 272 45.69 -3.97 59.49
CA SER A 272 47.14 -3.78 59.30
C SER A 272 48.00 -4.76 60.10
N TYR A 273 47.49 -5.30 61.21
CA TYR A 273 48.21 -6.22 62.09
C TYR A 273 48.10 -7.68 61.64
N CYS A 274 46.87 -8.17 61.46
CA CYS A 274 46.61 -9.60 61.20
C CYS A 274 46.19 -9.91 59.76
N ARG A 275 46.05 -8.89 58.91
CA ARG A 275 45.68 -8.98 57.48
C ARG A 275 44.34 -9.66 57.20
N LYS A 276 43.46 -9.80 58.20
CA LYS A 276 42.08 -10.23 58.01
C LYS A 276 41.27 -9.17 57.25
N ILE A 277 40.31 -9.63 56.45
CA ILE A 277 39.35 -8.76 55.73
C ILE A 277 38.09 -8.64 56.58
N ARG A 278 37.55 -7.43 56.69
CA ARG A 278 36.26 -7.17 57.32
C ARG A 278 35.15 -7.21 56.29
N ASP A 279 34.10 -7.98 56.56
CA ASP A 279 32.90 -8.01 55.72
C ASP A 279 31.90 -6.90 56.09
N ASP A 280 30.76 -6.87 55.37
CA ASP A 280 29.70 -5.87 55.55
C ASP A 280 28.93 -6.05 56.88
N GLU A 281 29.00 -7.24 57.48
CA GLU A 281 28.43 -7.55 58.80
C GLU A 281 29.41 -7.24 59.95
N ASN A 282 30.56 -6.62 59.65
CA ASN A 282 31.60 -6.21 60.60
C ASN A 282 32.35 -7.39 61.27
N TYR A 283 32.32 -8.58 60.66
CA TYR A 283 33.12 -9.75 61.05
C TYR A 283 34.46 -9.81 60.32
N TRP A 284 35.48 -10.37 60.99
CA TRP A 284 36.83 -10.48 60.45
C TRP A 284 37.15 -11.89 59.98
N HIS A 285 37.39 -12.04 58.67
CA HIS A 285 37.69 -13.31 58.01
C HIS A 285 39.15 -13.37 57.56
N THR A 286 39.71 -14.58 57.47
CA THR A 286 40.98 -14.75 56.75
C THR A 286 40.78 -14.43 55.28
N VAL A 287 41.84 -13.95 54.62
CA VAL A 287 41.79 -13.58 53.19
C VAL A 287 41.29 -14.74 52.34
N GLU A 288 41.77 -15.96 52.60
CA GLU A 288 41.36 -17.17 51.88
C GLU A 288 39.87 -17.47 52.05
N ASN A 289 39.36 -17.44 53.28
CA ASN A 289 37.95 -17.71 53.55
C ASN A 289 37.06 -16.65 52.90
N TYR A 290 37.44 -15.37 53.03
CA TYR A 290 36.71 -14.26 52.43
C TYR A 290 36.66 -14.38 50.91
N ILE A 291 37.79 -14.60 50.24
CA ILE A 291 37.84 -14.71 48.78
C ILE A 291 37.07 -15.95 48.30
N SER A 292 37.28 -17.12 48.90
CA SER A 292 36.57 -18.34 48.48
C SER A 292 35.06 -18.30 48.70
N ARG A 293 34.55 -17.44 49.61
CA ARG A 293 33.11 -17.19 49.77
C ARG A 293 32.53 -16.23 48.73
N HIS A 294 33.35 -15.32 48.21
CA HIS A 294 32.92 -14.24 47.31
C HIS A 294 33.36 -14.43 45.85
N THR A 295 34.12 -15.49 45.55
CA THR A 295 34.57 -15.89 44.21
C THR A 295 34.58 -17.42 44.08
N SER A 296 34.75 -17.93 42.86
CA SER A 296 34.93 -19.36 42.59
C SER A 296 36.37 -19.88 42.83
N THR A 297 37.21 -19.11 43.53
CA THR A 297 38.65 -19.40 43.71
C THR A 297 38.88 -20.47 44.79
N ARG A 298 39.74 -21.45 44.48
CA ARG A 298 40.28 -22.44 45.43
C ARG A 298 41.76 -22.16 45.68
N PHE A 299 42.18 -22.21 46.93
CA PHE A 299 43.57 -22.01 47.33
C PHE A 299 44.28 -23.35 47.54
N SER A 300 45.53 -23.45 47.10
CA SER A 300 46.44 -24.52 47.49
C SER A 300 47.53 -23.93 48.38
N HIS A 301 47.88 -24.66 49.45
CA HIS A 301 48.94 -24.25 50.36
C HIS A 301 50.24 -24.97 49.97
N SER A 302 51.18 -24.22 49.40
CA SER A 302 52.53 -24.67 49.11
C SER A 302 53.55 -23.72 49.75
N ILE A 303 54.75 -24.24 50.03
CA ILE A 303 55.84 -23.44 50.55
C ILE A 303 56.60 -22.85 49.36
N CYS A 304 56.76 -21.54 49.29
CA CYS A 304 57.52 -20.91 48.21
C CYS A 304 59.03 -21.17 48.39
N PRO A 305 59.84 -21.10 47.31
CA PRO A 305 61.26 -21.40 47.38
C PRO A 305 62.05 -20.56 48.40
N SER A 306 61.67 -19.30 48.63
CA SER A 306 62.34 -18.43 49.61
C SER A 306 62.06 -18.87 51.05
N CYS A 307 60.80 -19.14 51.39
CA CYS A 307 60.45 -19.68 52.72
C CYS A 307 61.06 -21.06 52.94
N MET A 308 61.10 -21.90 51.90
CA MET A 308 61.74 -23.21 51.97
C MET A 308 63.24 -23.07 52.28
N ALA A 309 63.95 -22.14 51.62
CA ALA A 309 65.36 -21.89 51.90
C ALA A 309 65.60 -21.45 53.36
N THR A 310 64.76 -20.57 53.91
CA THR A 310 64.90 -20.07 55.28
C THR A 310 64.62 -21.14 56.35
N GLU A 311 63.62 -21.99 56.15
CA GLU A 311 63.29 -23.08 57.09
C GLU A 311 64.31 -24.23 57.07
N PHE A 312 64.94 -24.50 55.92
CA PHE A 312 66.00 -25.51 55.87
C PHE A 312 67.34 -24.99 56.43
N GLU A 313 67.62 -23.69 56.36
CA GLU A 313 68.79 -23.09 57.02
C GLU A 313 68.66 -23.03 58.55
N SER A 314 67.44 -22.91 59.09
CA SER A 314 67.20 -22.88 60.53
C SER A 314 67.28 -24.28 61.19
N GLN A 315 67.02 -25.34 60.44
CA GLN A 315 67.12 -26.74 60.91
C GLN A 315 68.52 -27.37 60.69
N ALA A 316 69.42 -26.69 59.99
CA ALA A 316 70.79 -27.15 59.74
C ALA A 316 71.84 -26.57 60.72
N ARG A 317 71.42 -25.91 61.80
CA ARG A 317 72.27 -25.41 62.91
C ARG A 317 71.98 -26.10 64.23
#